data_AF-A0A897P091-F1
#
_entry.id   AF-A0A897P091-F1
#
_cell.length_a   1.000
_cell.length_b   1.000
_cell.length_c   1.000
_cell.angle_alpha   90.00
_cell.angle_beta   90.00
_cell.angle_gamma   90.00
#
_symmetry.space_group_name_H-M   'P 1'
#
loop_
_entity.id
_entity.type
_entity.pdbx_description
1 polymer ?
#
loop_
_entity_poly.entity_id
_entity_poly.type
_entity_poly.pdbx_seq_one_letter_code
_entity_poly.pdbx_strand_id
1 'polypeptide(L)' 'MSVRTVITRLLPGGGSKVVVECRNCGTNVSPGTEECPACSGNEFVRYEIPE' A
#
# COMPACT_ATOMS: atom_id res chain seq x y z
N MET A 1 -23.80 -25.76 29.94
CA MET A 1 -22.39 -25.35 29.79
C MET A 1 -22.07 -25.26 28.31
N SER A 2 -22.38 -24.12 27.66
CA SER A 2 -22.13 -23.93 26.22
C SER A 2 -20.86 -23.10 26.04
N VAL A 3 -19.79 -23.75 25.61
CA VAL A 3 -18.53 -23.08 25.30
C VAL A 3 -18.71 -22.37 23.97
N ARG A 4 -18.89 -21.04 23.99
CA ARG A 4 -18.89 -20.20 22.79
C ARG A 4 -17.45 -20.14 22.28
N THR A 5 -17.11 -21.00 21.34
CA THR A 5 -15.80 -20.97 20.68
C THR A 5 -15.72 -19.71 19.82
N VAL A 6 -14.96 -18.72 20.28
CA VAL A 6 -14.60 -17.54 19.49
C VAL A 6 -13.59 -18.02 18.44
N ILE A 7 -14.04 -18.20 17.21
CA ILE A 7 -13.14 -18.44 16.08
C ILE A 7 -12.51 -17.10 15.74
N THR A 8 -11.36 -16.81 16.36
CA THR A 8 -10.46 -15.76 15.89
C THR A 8 -10.01 -16.21 14.50
N ARG A 9 -10.56 -15.59 13.45
CA ARG A 9 -10.05 -15.75 12.08
C ARG A 9 -8.61 -15.25 12.08
N LEU A 10 -7.67 -16.16 12.35
CA LEU A 10 -6.28 -16.04 11.96
C LEU A 10 -6.29 -16.13 10.43
N LEU A 11 -6.51 -15.00 9.75
CA LEU A 11 -6.26 -14.87 8.32
C LEU A 11 -4.75 -15.04 8.13
N PRO A 12 -4.28 -16.14 7.52
CA PRO A 12 -2.89 -16.24 7.13
C PRO A 12 -2.73 -15.36 5.88
N GLY A 13 -1.94 -14.29 5.98
CA GLY A 13 -1.47 -13.55 4.78
C GLY A 13 -2.07 -12.17 4.51
N GLY A 14 -2.48 -11.41 5.53
CA GLY A 14 -2.98 -10.03 5.35
C GLY A 14 -1.90 -8.99 5.09
N GLY A 15 -1.00 -9.21 4.11
CA GLY A 15 -0.10 -8.19 3.62
C GLY A 15 -0.81 -7.27 2.62
N SER A 16 -0.55 -5.97 2.66
CA SER A 16 -0.84 -5.08 1.54
C SER A 16 0.48 -4.55 0.99
N LYS A 17 0.66 -4.63 -0.34
CA LYS A 17 1.78 -3.96 -1.00
C LYS A 17 1.45 -2.49 -1.17
N VAL A 18 2.40 -1.64 -0.81
CA VAL A 18 2.30 -0.19 -0.99
C VAL A 18 3.01 0.19 -2.28
N VAL A 19 2.30 0.86 -3.19
CA VAL A 19 2.87 1.41 -4.42
C VAL A 19 2.67 2.92 -4.42
N VAL A 20 3.70 3.69 -4.77
CA VAL A 20 3.63 5.15 -4.91
C VAL A 20 3.93 5.52 -6.35
N GLU A 21 3.05 6.29 -6.98
CA GLU A 21 3.14 6.69 -8.38
C GLU A 21 3.11 8.23 -8.50
N CYS A 22 3.96 8.78 -9.37
CA CYS A 22 3.94 10.20 -9.70
C CYS A 22 2.71 10.54 -10.56
N ARG A 23 1.88 11.49 -10.11
CA ARG A 23 0.67 11.89 -10.85
C ARG A 23 0.97 12.63 -12.15
N ASN A 24 2.18 13.20 -12.27
CA ASN A 24 2.56 14.00 -13.43
C ASN A 24 3.06 13.14 -14.60
N CYS A 25 3.74 12.01 -14.33
CA CYS A 25 4.36 11.20 -15.39
C CYS A 25 4.11 9.68 -15.29
N GLY A 26 3.45 9.20 -14.23
CA GLY A 26 3.17 7.77 -14.03
C GLY A 26 4.36 6.93 -13.55
N THR A 27 5.49 7.55 -13.21
CA THR A 27 6.66 6.81 -12.69
C THR A 27 6.38 6.30 -11.27
N ASN A 28 6.61 5.01 -11.03
CA ASN A 28 6.63 4.45 -9.68
C ASN A 28 7.86 4.92 -8.92
N VAL A 29 7.67 5.42 -7.70
CA VAL A 29 8.73 5.94 -6.85
C VAL A 29 8.75 5.23 -5.50
N SER A 30 9.85 5.38 -4.76
CA SER A 30 9.93 4.85 -3.40
C SER A 30 9.04 5.67 -2.45
N PRO A 31 8.42 5.06 -1.44
CA PRO A 31 7.76 5.80 -0.38
C PRO A 31 8.72 6.79 0.28
N GLY A 32 8.24 8.02 0.54
CA GLY A 32 9.07 9.10 1.11
C GLY A 32 9.88 9.89 0.07
N THR A 33 9.72 9.61 -1.22
CA THR A 33 10.25 10.46 -2.28
C THR A 33 9.55 11.82 -2.26
N GLU A 34 10.32 12.92 -2.15
CA GLU A 34 9.77 14.29 -2.17
C GLU A 34 9.64 14.86 -3.59
N GLU A 35 10.49 14.39 -4.52
CA GLU A 35 10.51 14.83 -5.92
C GLU A 35 10.72 13.65 -6.87
N CYS A 36 9.93 13.59 -7.94
CA CYS A 36 9.97 12.49 -8.89
C CYS A 36 11.28 12.55 -9.69
N PRO A 37 12.10 11.48 -9.68
CA PRO A 37 13.40 11.47 -10.37
C PRO A 37 13.29 11.50 -11.89
N ALA A 38 12.10 11.26 -12.45
CA ALA A 38 11.88 11.22 -13.89
C ALA A 38 11.42 12.56 -14.46
N CYS A 39 10.65 13.36 -13.71
CA CYS A 39 10.01 14.58 -14.23
C CYS A 39 10.03 15.78 -13.30
N SER A 40 10.69 15.68 -12.13
CA SER A 40 10.73 16.74 -11.12
C SER A 40 9.38 17.17 -10.53
N GLY A 41 8.32 16.39 -10.77
CA GLY A 41 7.01 16.61 -10.13
C GLY A 41 7.02 16.16 -8.66
N ASN A 42 6.18 16.77 -7.84
CA ASN A 42 6.06 16.48 -6.40
C ASN A 42 4.66 15.97 -5.99
N GLU A 43 3.80 15.71 -6.98
CA GLU A 43 2.48 15.14 -6.75
C GLU A 43 2.53 13.62 -6.88
N PHE A 44 2.14 12.92 -5.83
CA PHE A 44 2.16 11.47 -5.75
C PHE A 44 0.81 10.90 -5.31
N VAL A 45 0.48 9.71 -5.82
CA VAL A 45 -0.65 8.89 -5.36
C VAL A 45 -0.11 7.61 -4.73
N ARG A 46 -0.76 7.16 -3.65
CA ARG A 46 -0.37 5.95 -2.92
C ARG A 46 -1.49 4.93 -3.00
N TYR A 47 -1.14 3.73 -3.45
CA TYR A 47 -2.03 2.58 -3.52
C TYR A 47 -1.65 1.57 -2.45
N GLU A 48 -2.66 1.10 -1.71
CA GLU A 48 -2.55 -0.08 -0.85
C GLU A 48 -3.28 -1.22 -1.56
N ILE A 49 -2.50 -2.16 -2.08
CA ILE A 49 -3.02 -3.27 -2.89
C ILE A 49 -2.94 -4.51 -1.99
N PRO A 50 -4.06 -5.13 -1.63
CA PRO A 50 -4.07 -6.41 -0.92
C PRO A 50 -3.28 -7.46 -1.72
N GLU A 51 -2.53 -8.33 -1.04
CA GLU A 51 -1.94 -9.51 -1.68
C GLU A 51 -2.97 -10.58 -2.07
#